data_AF-A0A9Q9K495-F1
#
_entry.id   AF-A0A9Q9K495-F1
#
_cell.length_a   1.000
_cell.length_b   1.000
_cell.length_c   1.000
_cell.angle_alpha   90.00
_cell.angle_beta   90.00
_cell.angle_gamma   90.00
#
_symmetry.space_group_name_H-M   'P 1'
#
loop_
_entity.id
_entity.type
_entity.pdbx_description
1 polymer ?
#
loop_
_entity_poly.entity_id
_entity_poly.type
_entity_poly.pdbx_seq_one_letter_code
_entity_poly.pdbx_strand_id
1 'polypeptide(L)' 'MKYLSVEEIIKINVIVIGDYSSMERVGIANVSSLQMIVNQPKREVFGRKLYPDIYSKAAILWINIIKKSVLQC' A
#
# COMPACT_ATOMS: atom_id res chain seq x y z
N MET A 1 10.89 8.18 -10.61
CA MET A 1 9.58 7.64 -10.19
C MET A 1 9.37 7.96 -8.72
N LYS A 2 8.22 8.50 -8.34
CA LYS A 2 7.87 8.77 -6.93
C LYS A 2 7.06 7.59 -6.40
N TYR A 3 7.43 7.07 -5.23
CA TYR A 3 6.73 5.97 -4.57
C TYR A 3 6.06 6.50 -3.31
N LEU A 4 4.92 5.93 -2.95
CA LEU A 4 4.24 6.25 -1.70
C LEU A 4 5.04 5.73 -0.50
N SER A 5 5.09 6.52 0.57
CA SER A 5 5.57 6.10 1.88
C SER A 5 4.47 5.37 2.65
N VAL A 6 4.86 4.70 3.74
CA VAL A 6 3.89 4.06 4.65
C VAL A 6 2.97 5.11 5.26
N GLU A 7 3.51 6.24 5.68
CA GLU A 7 2.78 7.36 6.27
C GLU A 7 1.80 7.99 5.28
N GLU A 8 2.18 8.11 4.01
CA GLU A 8 1.29 8.60 2.96
C GLU A 8 0.10 7.67 2.74
N ILE A 9 0.32 6.35 2.72
CA ILE A 9 -0.77 5.37 2.60
C ILE A 9 -1.70 5.44 3.82
N ILE A 10 -1.16 5.56 5.02
CA ILE A 10 -1.96 5.70 6.25
C ILE A 10 -2.81 6.97 6.18
N LYS A 11 -2.22 8.11 5.78
CA LYS A 11 -2.95 9.37 5.64
C LYS A 11 -4.08 9.26 4.61
N ILE A 12 -3.82 8.63 3.46
CA ILE A 12 -4.86 8.38 2.45
C ILE A 12 -5.99 7.54 3.06
N ASN A 13 -5.67 6.48 3.81
CA ASN A 13 -6.67 5.65 4.45
C ASN A 13 -7.52 6.43 5.47
N VAL A 14 -6.87 7.26 6.31
CA VAL A 14 -7.57 8.14 7.27
C VAL A 14 -8.54 9.07 6.55
N ILE A 15 -8.11 9.70 5.46
CA ILE A 15 -8.96 10.62 4.68
C ILE A 15 -10.14 9.86 4.07
N VAL A 16 -9.88 8.73 3.40
CA VAL A 16 -10.93 7.95 2.73
C VAL A 16 -11.95 7.39 3.75
N ILE A 17 -11.51 6.84 4.88
CA ILE A 17 -12.43 6.38 5.92
C ILE A 17 -13.18 7.55 6.54
N GLY A 18 -12.52 8.69 6.80
CA GLY A 18 -13.16 9.88 7.32
C GLY A 18 -14.28 10.40 6.41
N ASP A 19 -14.06 10.38 5.10
CA ASP A 19 -15.02 10.88 4.10
C ASP A 19 -16.21 9.93 3.88
N TYR A 20 -15.98 8.60 3.95
CA TYR A 20 -16.99 7.60 3.55
C TYR A 20 -17.52 6.72 4.69
N SER A 21 -16.83 6.64 5.82
CA SER A 21 -17.09 5.68 6.90
C SER A 21 -16.71 6.26 8.28
N SER A 22 -17.22 7.46 8.59
CA SER A 22 -16.83 8.29 9.74
C SER A 22 -17.04 7.66 11.14
N MET A 23 -17.62 6.45 11.23
CA MET A 23 -17.83 5.71 12.48
C MET A 23 -16.89 4.50 12.65
N GLU A 24 -16.05 4.19 11.66
CA GLU A 24 -15.12 3.07 11.65
C GLU A 24 -13.76 3.44 12.28
N ARG A 25 -13.10 2.47 12.93
CA ARG A 25 -11.81 2.73 13.59
C ARG A 25 -10.71 2.65 12.54
N VAL A 26 -10.10 3.79 12.23
CA VAL A 26 -8.90 3.80 11.38
C VAL A 26 -7.75 3.09 12.08
N GLY A 27 -7.42 1.87 11.62
CA GLY A 27 -6.37 1.05 12.19
C GLY A 27 -5.43 0.49 11.14
N ILE A 28 -4.19 0.20 11.55
CA ILE A 28 -3.24 -0.58 10.76
C ILE A 28 -3.19 -1.96 11.41
N ALA A 29 -3.64 -3.00 10.70
CA ALA A 29 -3.61 -4.37 11.21
C ALA A 29 -2.16 -4.82 11.49
N ASN A 30 -1.23 -4.45 10.60
CA ASN A 30 0.18 -4.83 10.72
C ASN A 30 1.12 -3.87 9.95
N VAL A 31 1.89 -3.06 10.68
CA VAL A 31 2.84 -2.10 10.11
C VAL A 31 3.95 -2.78 9.30
N SER A 32 4.45 -3.94 9.75
CA SER A 32 5.50 -4.69 9.02
C SER A 32 5.00 -5.21 7.67
N SER A 33 3.73 -5.61 7.60
CA SER A 33 3.09 -6.00 6.34
C SER A 33 2.96 -4.80 5.40
N LEU A 34 2.59 -3.63 5.92
CA LEU A 34 2.48 -2.41 5.12
C LEU A 34 3.83 -1.97 4.54
N GLN A 35 4.90 -2.02 5.35
CA GLN A 35 6.27 -1.76 4.89
C GLN A 35 6.71 -2.70 3.76
N MET A 36 6.38 -3.99 3.88
CA MET A 36 6.73 -4.97 2.85
C MET A 36 6.00 -4.67 1.54
N ILE A 37 4.71 -4.31 1.61
CA ILE A 37 3.90 -3.96 0.46
C ILE A 37 4.43 -2.72 -0.24
N VAL A 38 4.76 -1.65 0.50
CA VAL A 38 5.32 -0.41 -0.03
C VAL A 38 6.65 -0.64 -0.76
N ASN A 39 7.45 -1.60 -0.31
CA ASN A 39 8.73 -1.91 -0.91
C ASN A 39 8.65 -2.91 -2.09
N GLN A 40 7.54 -3.64 -2.24
CA GLN A 40 7.40 -4.64 -3.30
C GLN A 40 7.50 -4.08 -4.73
N PRO A 41 6.90 -2.92 -5.08
CA PRO A 41 7.06 -2.30 -6.41
C PRO A 41 8.51 -1.93 -6.77
N LYS A 42 9.40 -1.85 -5.78
CA LYS A 42 10.82 -1.51 -5.94
C LYS A 42 11.71 -2.74 -6.12
N ARG A 43 11.16 -3.96 -6.01
CA ARG A 43 11.96 -5.20 -6.04
C ARG A 43 12.60 -5.43 -7.41
N GLU A 44 13.82 -5.93 -7.35
CA GLU A 44 14.59 -6.38 -8.49
C GLU A 44 15.02 -7.84 -8.27
N VAL A 45 15.01 -8.63 -9.34
CA VAL A 45 15.37 -10.05 -9.33
C VAL A 45 16.35 -10.28 -10.48
N PHE A 46 17.50 -10.87 -10.20
CA PHE A 46 18.59 -11.07 -11.17
C PHE A 46 18.99 -9.78 -11.93
N GLY A 47 19.04 -8.64 -11.22
CA GLY A 47 19.40 -7.34 -11.78
C GLY A 47 18.34 -6.72 -12.71
N ARG A 48 17.13 -7.28 -12.74
CA ARG A 48 16.00 -6.76 -13.52
C ARG A 48 14.87 -6.34 -12.59
N LYS A 49 14.23 -5.23 -12.91
CA LYS A 49 13.01 -4.78 -12.20
C LYS A 49 11.92 -5.83 -12.36
N LEU A 50 11.41 -6.32 -11.24
CA LEU A 50 10.33 -7.31 -11.22
C LEU A 50 9.04 -6.74 -11.83
N TYR A 51 8.82 -5.44 -11.60
CA TYR A 51 7.73 -4.66 -12.18
C TYR A 51 8.37 -3.53 -12.99
N PRO A 52 8.49 -3.66 -14.32
CA PRO A 52 9.26 -2.71 -15.13
C PRO A 52 8.52 -1.39 -15.38
N ASP A 53 7.21 -1.44 -15.63
CA ASP A 53 6.37 -0.29 -15.94
C ASP A 53 5.60 0.23 -14.71
N ILE A 54 5.00 1.42 -14.85
CA ILE A 54 4.26 2.10 -13.78
C ILE A 54 2.95 1.37 -13.42
N TYR A 55 2.28 0.76 -14.39
CA TYR A 55 1.00 0.09 -14.17
C TYR A 55 1.20 -1.20 -13.38
N SER A 56 2.21 -2.00 -13.72
CA SER A 56 2.58 -3.19 -12.97
C SER A 56 2.94 -2.88 -11.51
N LYS A 57 3.65 -1.77 -11.28
CA LYS A 57 4.00 -1.28 -9.95
C LYS A 57 2.79 -0.81 -9.15
N ALA A 58 1.85 -0.13 -9.79
CA ALA A 58 0.60 0.30 -9.16
C ALA A 58 -0.31 -0.89 -8.86
N ALA A 59 -0.45 -1.83 -9.81
CA ALA A 59 -1.28 -3.01 -9.68
C ALA A 59 -0.85 -3.90 -8.51
N ILE A 60 0.46 -4.16 -8.37
CA ILE A 60 0.93 -4.97 -7.24
C ILE A 60 0.71 -4.26 -5.89
N LEU A 61 0.89 -2.94 -5.83
CA LEU A 61 0.60 -2.18 -4.62
C LEU A 61 -0.89 -2.30 -4.25
N TRP A 62 -1.77 -2.09 -5.22
CA TRP A 62 -3.23 -2.17 -5.07
C TRP A 62 -3.70 -3.56 -4.62
N ILE A 63 -3.29 -4.61 -5.33
CA ILE A 63 -3.68 -5.99 -5.04
C ILE A 63 -3.26 -6.38 -3.62
N ASN A 64 -2.08 -5.98 -3.19
CA ASN A 64 -1.60 -6.32 -1.86
C ASN A 64 -2.36 -5.60 -0.75
N ILE A 65 -2.70 -4.32 -0.93
CA ILE A 65 -3.49 -3.57 0.05
C ILE A 65 -4.84 -4.25 0.27
N ILE A 66 -5.51 -4.66 -0.82
CA ILE A 66 -6.81 -5.37 -0.77
C ILE A 66 -6.66 -6.75 -0.14
N LYS A 67 -5.73 -7.58 -0.63
CA LYS A 67 -5.67 -9.01 -0.26
C LYS A 67 -5.09 -9.25 1.13
N LYS A 68 -4.20 -8.38 1.62
CA LYS A 68 -3.56 -8.59 2.93
C LYS A 68 -4.35 -7.98 4.09
N SER A 69 -5.48 -7.32 3.83
CA SER A 69 -6.32 -6.66 4.84
C SER A 69 -5.48 -5.87 5.86
N VAL A 70 -4.50 -5.10 5.36
CA VAL A 70 -3.51 -4.44 6.23
C VAL A 70 -4.10 -3.19 6.88
N LEU A 71 -5.17 -2.68 6.30
CA LEU A 71 -5.96 -1.57 6.79
C LEU A 71 -7.19 -2.15 7.48
N GLN A 72 -7.44 -1.70 8.71
CA GLN A 72 -8.67 -1.98 9.44
C GLN A 72 -9.60 -0.78 9.29
N CYS A 73 -10.86 -1.09 9.01
CA CYS A 73 -11.99 -0.20 9.13
C CYS A 73 -12.79 -0.68 10.36
#